data_AF-A0AAT9GUB7-F1
#
_entry.id   AF-A0AAT9GUB7-F1
#
_cell.length_a   1.000
_cell.length_b   1.000
_cell.length_c   1.000
_cell.angle_alpha   90.00
_cell.angle_beta   90.00
_cell.angle_gamma   90.00
#
_symmetry.space_group_name_H-M   'P 1'
#
loop_
_entity.id
_entity.type
_entity.pdbx_description
1 polymer ?
#
loop_
_entity_poly.entity_id
_entity_poly.type
_entity_poly.pdbx_seq_one_letter_code
_entity_poly.pdbx_strand_id
1 'polypeptide(L)'
;MRVFDATLQDGTVVLTNKSNKKVLLRLVTLHYEVTVLTIEDQRSIKTINEDKIIEKEIKSGEKIKVKSELKNLKSISIVYTIDDRTFREDIEF
;
A
#
# COMPACT_ATOMS: atom_id res chain seq x y z
N MET A 1 -9.53 -0.76 14.93
CA MET A 1 -8.52 0.31 15.03
C MET A 1 -7.47 0.01 13.98
N ARG A 2 -7.17 0.94 13.06
CA ARG A 2 -6.17 0.72 11.99
C ARG A 2 -4.76 0.78 12.59
N VAL A 3 -3.90 -0.17 12.23
CA VAL A 3 -2.49 -0.25 12.62
C VAL A 3 -1.66 0.71 11.79
N PHE A 4 -1.94 0.82 10.50
CA PHE A 4 -1.26 1.75 9.62
C PHE A 4 -2.14 2.94 9.26
N ASP A 5 -1.48 4.10 9.26
CA ASP A 5 -1.95 5.30 8.59
C ASP A 5 -1.09 5.50 7.34
N ALA A 6 -1.71 5.91 6.24
CA ALA A 6 -1.02 6.06 4.96
C ALA A 6 -1.36 7.40 4.33
N THR A 7 -0.32 8.10 3.86
CA THR A 7 -0.48 9.36 3.12
C THR A 7 0.29 9.30 1.82
N LEU A 8 -0.33 9.69 0.72
CA LEU A 8 0.33 9.82 -0.59
C LEU A 8 0.90 11.23 -0.75
N GLN A 9 2.22 11.34 -0.92
CA GLN A 9 2.92 12.60 -1.14
C GLN A 9 3.89 12.43 -2.32
N ASP A 10 3.71 13.19 -3.39
CA ASP A 10 4.60 13.21 -4.56
C ASP A 10 4.93 11.82 -5.13
N GLY A 11 3.93 10.94 -5.27
CA GLY A 11 4.13 9.56 -5.76
C GLY A 11 4.85 8.65 -4.75
N THR A 12 4.87 9.02 -3.48
CA THR A 12 5.41 8.20 -2.39
C THR A 12 4.35 8.01 -1.33
N VAL A 13 4.05 6.75 -1.03
CA VAL A 13 3.20 6.37 0.11
C VAL A 13 4.06 6.40 1.37
N VAL A 14 3.65 7.20 2.35
CA VAL A 14 4.25 7.22 3.68
C VAL A 14 3.35 6.44 4.63
N LEU A 15 3.80 5.26 5.04
CA LEU A 15 3.12 4.43 6.02
C LEU A 15 3.64 4.74 7.42
N THR A 16 2.74 5.00 8.36
CA THR A 16 3.05 5.24 9.77
C THR A 16 2.40 4.17 10.62
N ASN A 17 3.18 3.44 11.43
CA ASN A 17 2.62 2.51 12.41
C ASN A 17 2.00 3.31 13.57
N LYS A 18 0.67 3.33 13.65
CA LYS A 18 -0.12 3.99 14.71
C LYS A 18 -0.42 3.07 15.90
N SER A 19 -0.09 1.78 15.81
CA SER A 19 -0.22 0.89 16.96
C SER A 19 0.79 1.24 18.05
N ASN A 20 0.51 0.83 19.29
CA ASN A 20 1.43 0.93 20.42
C ASN A 20 2.49 -0.19 20.44
N LYS A 21 2.57 -1.00 19.37
CA LYS A 21 3.44 -2.17 19.26
C LYS A 21 4.32 -2.07 18.02
N LYS A 22 5.38 -2.86 18.02
CA LYS A 22 6.21 -3.08 16.84
C LYS A 22 5.50 -4.06 15.92
N VAL A 23 5.54 -3.82 14.62
CA VAL A 23 4.92 -4.67 13.60
C VAL A 23 5.93 -5.07 12.54
N LEU A 24 5.84 -6.29 12.05
CA LEU A 24 6.62 -6.76 10.91
C LEU A 24 5.83 -6.47 9.63
N LEU A 25 6.20 -5.42 8.89
CA LEU A 25 5.64 -5.13 7.58
C LEU A 25 6.24 -6.10 6.55
N ARG A 26 5.38 -6.88 5.87
CA ARG A 26 5.83 -7.93 4.94
C ARG A 26 5.69 -7.49 3.48
N LEU A 27 4.48 -7.05 3.12
CA LEU A 27 4.12 -6.72 1.75
C LEU A 27 3.26 -5.47 1.72
N VAL A 28 3.51 -4.62 0.74
CA VAL A 28 2.63 -3.52 0.36
C VAL A 28 2.28 -3.71 -1.12
N THR A 29 1.01 -3.96 -1.41
CA THR A 29 0.49 -3.99 -2.78
C THR A 29 -0.10 -2.63 -3.11
N LEU A 30 0.40 -2.01 -4.18
CA LEU A 30 -0.08 -0.75 -4.72
C LEU A 30 -1.11 -1.04 -5.81
N HIS A 31 -2.31 -0.47 -5.70
CA HIS A 31 -3.39 -0.64 -6.66
C HIS A 31 -3.57 0.64 -7.48
N TYR A 32 -3.30 0.55 -8.78
CA TYR A 32 -3.42 1.67 -9.72
C TYR A 32 -4.64 1.52 -10.59
N GLU A 33 -5.29 2.65 -10.87
CA GLU A 33 -6.34 2.71 -11.87
C GLU A 33 -5.77 3.23 -13.19
N VAL A 34 -5.86 2.41 -14.24
CA VAL A 34 -5.35 2.74 -15.58
C VAL A 34 -6.47 2.64 -16.60
N THR A 35 -6.42 3.53 -17.59
CA THR A 35 -7.26 3.43 -18.78
C THR A 35 -6.54 2.59 -19.82
N VAL A 36 -7.20 1.56 -20.31
CA VAL A 36 -6.70 0.70 -21.40
C VAL A 36 -7.57 0.90 -22.65
N LEU A 37 -6.94 0.78 -23.82
CA LEU A 37 -7.65 0.68 -25.09
C LEU A 37 -7.88 -0.80 -25.39
N THR A 38 -9.12 -1.17 -25.69
CA THR A 38 -9.47 -2.52 -26.12
C THR A 38 -9.15 -2.70 -27.60
N ILE A 39 -9.22 -3.95 -28.07
CA ILE A 39 -9.06 -4.29 -29.50
C ILE A 39 -10.14 -3.65 -30.41
N GLU A 40 -11.21 -3.13 -29.82
CA GLU A 40 -12.31 -2.43 -30.51
C GLU A 40 -12.15 -0.90 -30.43
N ASP A 41 -10.96 -0.39 -30.06
CA ASP A 41 -10.67 1.03 -29.81
C ASP A 41 -11.55 1.70 -28.75
N GLN A 42 -12.16 0.91 -27.86
CA GLN A 42 -12.93 1.42 -26.74
C GLN A 42 -12.03 1.66 -25.53
N ARG A 43 -12.35 2.69 -24.73
CA ARG A 43 -11.67 2.95 -23.46
C ARG A 43 -12.32 2.12 -22.35
N SER A 44 -11.50 1.42 -21.58
CA SER A 44 -11.93 0.68 -20.39
C SER A 44 -11.03 1.00 -19.20
N ILE A 45 -11.58 0.93 -17.99
CA ILE A 45 -10.82 1.11 -16.75
C ILE A 45 -10.38 -0.27 -16.25
N LYS A 46 -9.10 -0.40 -15.91
CA LYS A 46 -8.53 -1.60 -15.31
C LYS A 46 -7.71 -1.22 -14.07
N THR A 47 -7.70 -2.13 -13.11
CA THR A 47 -6.77 -2.07 -11.98
C THR A 47 -5.53 -2.88 -12.30
N ILE A 48 -4.36 -2.29 -12.07
CA ILE A 48 -3.09 -3.03 -12.07
C ILE A 48 -2.46 -2.94 -10.69
N ASN A 49 -1.74 -4.01 -10.33
CA ASN A 49 -1.16 -4.16 -9.01
C ASN A 49 0.37 -4.15 -9.11
N GLU A 50 1.00 -3.59 -8.10
CA GLU A 50 2.44 -3.67 -7.91
C GLU A 50 2.76 -4.08 -6.49
N ASP A 51 3.48 -5.20 -6.35
CA ASP A 51 3.85 -5.76 -5.06
C ASP A 51 5.24 -5.27 -4.64
N LYS A 52 5.32 -4.69 -3.43
CA LYS A 52 6.57 -4.30 -2.77
C LYS A 52 6.78 -5.17 -1.54
N ILE A 53 7.68 -6.16 -1.65
CA ILE A 53 8.13 -6.96 -0.51
C ILE A 53 9.13 -6.13 0.29
N ILE A 54 8.85 -5.93 1.57
CA ILE A 54 9.63 -5.04 2.45
C ILE A 54 10.31 -5.80 3.59
N GLU A 55 9.65 -6.81 4.15
CA GLU A 55 10.11 -7.63 5.29
C GLU A 55 10.89 -6.82 6.34
N LYS A 56 10.26 -5.76 6.87
CA LYS A 56 10.88 -4.83 7.81
C LYS A 56 10.05 -4.65 9.06
N GLU A 57 10.72 -4.63 10.19
CA GLU A 57 10.10 -4.27 11.45
C GLU A 57 9.95 -2.74 11.60
N ILE A 58 8.76 -2.30 11.98
CA ILE A 58 8.38 -0.89 12.13
C ILE A 58 7.92 -0.66 13.55
N LYS A 59 8.64 0.18 14.30
CA LYS A 59 8.28 0.55 15.68
C LYS A 59 7.03 1.43 15.72
N SER A 60 6.43 1.56 16.90
CA SER A 60 5.32 2.50 17.11
C SER A 60 5.76 3.92 16.73
N GLY A 61 4.94 4.60 15.92
CA GLY A 61 5.22 5.94 15.39
C GLY A 61 6.26 6.01 14.26
N GLU A 62 6.96 4.91 13.95
CA GLU A 62 7.94 4.87 12.87
C GLU A 62 7.25 4.94 11.51
N LYS A 63 7.94 5.57 10.55
CA LYS A 63 7.48 5.77 9.18
C LYS A 63 8.33 4.98 8.20
N ILE A 64 7.70 4.45 7.17
CA ILE A 64 8.36 3.91 6.00
C ILE A 64 7.81 4.56 4.74
N LYS A 65 8.69 4.75 3.75
CA LYS A 65 8.35 5.31 2.45
C LYS A 65 8.32 4.18 1.43
N VAL A 66 7.23 4.11 0.67
CA VAL A 66 7.06 3.18 -0.44
C VAL A 66 6.81 4.00 -1.69
N LYS A 67 7.75 3.97 -2.63
CA LYS A 67 7.63 4.72 -3.88
C LYS A 67 6.61 4.04 -4.79
N SER A 68 5.69 4.81 -5.36
CA SER A 68 4.80 4.36 -6.43
C SER A 68 5.48 4.62 -7.78
N GLU A 69 5.37 3.66 -8.70
CA GLU A 69 5.92 3.82 -10.05
C GLU A 69 4.99 4.65 -10.96
N LEU A 70 3.70 4.67 -10.62
CA LEU A 70 2.68 5.41 -11.37
C LEU A 70 2.01 6.47 -10.51
N LYS A 71 1.48 7.51 -11.17
CA LYS A 71 0.79 8.64 -10.52
C LYS A 71 -0.63 8.29 -10.05
N ASN A 72 -1.31 7.38 -10.74
CA ASN A 72 -2.72 7.07 -10.53
C ASN A 72 -2.91 5.97 -9.47
N LEU A 73 -2.25 6.14 -8.31
CA LEU A 73 -2.42 5.22 -7.19
C LEU A 73 -3.79 5.47 -6.55
N LYS A 74 -4.65 4.44 -6.55
CA LYS A 74 -6.01 4.51 -6.01
C LYS A 74 -6.09 4.00 -4.58
N SER A 75 -5.39 2.91 -4.30
CA SER A 75 -5.39 2.30 -2.98
C SER A 75 -4.14 1.45 -2.76
N ILE A 76 -3.99 0.99 -1.53
CA ILE A 76 -2.95 0.04 -1.14
C ILE A 76 -3.54 -1.07 -0.27
N SER A 77 -2.90 -2.22 -0.31
CA SER A 77 -3.09 -3.32 0.64
C SER A 77 -1.78 -3.57 1.39
N ILE A 78 -1.84 -3.61 2.71
CA ILE A 78 -0.70 -3.75 3.60
C ILE A 78 -0.83 -5.07 4.34
N VAL A 79 0.15 -5.95 4.19
CA VAL A 79 0.24 -7.20 4.95
C VAL A 79 1.33 -7.08 6.00
N TYR A 80 0.97 -7.32 7.25
CA TYR A 80 1.88 -7.21 8.39
C TYR A 80 1.61 -8.27 9.45
N THR A 81 2.61 -8.53 10.29
CA THR A 81 2.52 -9.45 11.43
C THR A 81 2.72 -8.70 12.75
N ILE A 82 1.88 -8.99 13.74
CA ILE A 82 1.93 -8.44 15.10
C ILE A 82 1.47 -9.53 16.07
N ASP A 83 2.21 -9.75 17.16
CA ASP A 83 1.95 -10.82 18.13
C ASP A 83 1.70 -12.20 17.46
N ASP A 84 2.57 -12.58 16.52
CA ASP A 84 2.51 -13.83 15.72
C ASP A 84 1.25 -14.02 14.86
N ARG A 85 0.44 -12.98 14.68
CA ARG A 85 -0.74 -13.00 13.81
C ARG A 85 -0.52 -12.12 12.60
N THR A 86 -0.93 -12.60 11.43
CA THR A 86 -0.84 -11.85 10.18
C THR A 86 -2.16 -11.18 9.88
N PHE A 87 -2.09 -9.91 9.50
CA PHE A 87 -3.24 -9.06 9.19
C PHE A 87 -3.06 -8.42 7.82
N ARG A 88 -4.19 -7.97 7.27
CA ARG A 88 -4.26 -7.17 6.06
C ARG A 88 -5.07 -5.92 6.33
N GLU A 89 -4.57 -4.78 5.87
CA GLU A 89 -5.28 -3.50 5.88
C GLU A 89 -5.29 -2.91 4.47
N ASP A 90 -6.48 -2.57 3.98
CA ASP A 90 -6.66 -1.86 2.71
C ASP A 90 -6.94 -0.37 2.99
N ILE A 91 -6.25 0.52 2.28
CA ILE A 91 -6.36 1.98 2.43
C ILE A 91 -6.53 2.63 1.05
N GLU A 92 -7.59 3.42 0.87
CA GLU A 92 -7.88 4.19 -0.34
C GLU A 92 -7.41 5.64 -0.20
N PHE A 93 -7.04 6.28 -1.32
CA PHE A 93 -6.57 7.67 -1.41
C PHE A 93 -7.49 8.57 -2.22
#